data_AF-A0A7Y3CSK6-F1
#
_entry.id   AF-A0A7Y3CSK6-F1
#
_cell.length_a   1.000
_cell.length_b   1.000
_cell.length_c   1.000
_cell.angle_alpha   90.00
_cell.angle_beta   90.00
_cell.angle_gamma   90.00
#
_symmetry.space_group_name_H-M   'P 1'
#
loop_
_entity.id
_entity.type
_entity.pdbx_description
1 polymer ?
#
loop_
_entity_poly.entity_id
_entity_poly.type
_entity_poly.pdbx_seq_one_letter_code
_entity_poly.pdbx_strand_id
1 'polypeptide(L)' 'MSRIEEQIWDILAGYLTAEDIDLDDVEVVGGGQTRLCRVTLDAEGGLDSDRLTRISPAISKMLDESDLFSSPYMLEISSP' A
#
# COMPACT_ATOMS: atom_id res chain seq x y z
N MET A 1 -14.84 1.77 -0.53
CA MET A 1 -13.65 2.06 0.28
C MET A 1 -14.03 2.79 1.55
N SER A 2 -13.33 2.51 2.64
CA SER A 2 -13.39 3.25 3.89
C SER A 2 -12.56 4.54 3.77
N ARG A 3 -12.77 5.49 4.69
CA ARG A 3 -12.00 6.74 4.73
C ARG A 3 -10.48 6.50 4.82
N ILE A 4 -10.05 5.45 5.53
CA ILE A 4 -8.62 5.12 5.65
C ILE A 4 -8.08 4.60 4.31
N GLU A 5 -8.83 3.76 3.61
CA GLU A 5 -8.45 3.24 2.29
C GLU A 5 -8.29 4.36 1.26
N GLU A 6 -9.20 5.34 1.25
CA GLU A 6 -9.11 6.53 0.39
C GLU A 6 -7.86 7.36 0.71
N GLN A 7 -7.53 7.56 1.99
CA GLN A 7 -6.33 8.31 2.37
C GLN A 7 -5.04 7.58 1.97
N ILE A 8 -5.00 6.25 2.14
CA ILE A 8 -3.87 5.42 1.70
C ILE A 8 -3.70 5.53 0.20
N TRP A 9 -4.80 5.45 -0.55
CA TRP A 9 -4.79 5.61 -2.00
C TRP A 9 -4.16 6.93 -2.43
N ASP A 10 -4.62 8.05 -1.87
CA ASP A 10 -4.12 9.37 -2.20
C ASP A 10 -2.63 9.55 -1.87
N ILE A 11 -2.16 8.96 -0.77
CA ILE A 11 -0.76 8.99 -0.37
C ILE A 11 0.11 8.23 -1.36
N LEU A 12 -0.33 7.04 -1.77
CA LEU A 12 0.49 6.14 -2.59
C LEU A 12 0.43 6.46 -4.08
N ALA A 13 -0.71 6.95 -4.58
CA ALA A 13 -0.94 7.16 -6.02
C ALA A 13 0.18 7.97 -6.69
N GLY A 14 0.57 9.10 -6.10
CA GLY A 14 1.61 9.95 -6.69
C GLY A 14 2.99 9.29 -6.77
N TYR A 15 3.36 8.48 -5.77
CA TYR A 15 4.62 7.75 -5.76
C TYR A 15 4.60 6.59 -6.76
N LEU A 16 3.53 5.79 -6.77
CA LEU A 16 3.40 4.63 -7.64
C LEU A 16 3.36 5.02 -9.12
N THR A 17 2.62 6.08 -9.47
CA THR A 17 2.63 6.62 -10.84
C THR A 17 4.02 7.07 -11.29
N ALA A 18 4.82 7.67 -10.40
CA ALA A 18 6.19 8.07 -10.72
C ALA A 18 7.15 6.87 -10.92
N GLU A 19 6.78 5.71 -10.38
CA GLU A 19 7.52 4.45 -10.53
C GLU A 19 6.98 3.60 -11.69
N ASP A 20 6.04 4.09 -12.52
CA ASP A 20 5.33 3.32 -13.57
C ASP A 20 4.65 2.07 -13.00
N ILE A 21 3.93 2.24 -11.89
CA ILE A 21 3.15 1.22 -11.19
C ILE A 21 1.74 1.78 -10.94
N ASP A 22 0.74 0.97 -11.23
CA ASP A 22 -0.66 1.27 -10.97
C ASP A 22 -1.08 0.72 -9.60
N LEU A 23 -1.81 1.54 -8.85
CA LEU A 23 -2.48 1.09 -7.63
C LEU A 23 -3.82 0.46 -8.03
N ASP A 24 -3.95 -0.85 -7.86
CA ASP A 24 -5.13 -1.60 -8.28
C ASP A 24 -6.20 -1.63 -7.18
N ASP A 25 -5.80 -1.98 -5.95
CA ASP A 25 -6.72 -2.05 -4.81
C ASP A 25 -6.05 -1.74 -3.46
N VAL A 26 -6.84 -1.23 -2.51
CA VAL A 26 -6.44 -1.00 -1.12
C VAL A 26 -7.53 -1.49 -0.19
N GLU A 27 -7.20 -2.48 0.63
CA GLU A 27 -8.12 -3.05 1.62
C GLU A 27 -7.53 -2.93 3.04
N VAL A 28 -8.33 -2.44 3.98
CA VAL A 28 -7.96 -2.43 5.40
C VAL A 28 -8.89 -3.37 6.18
N VAL A 29 -8.35 -4.52 6.55
CA VAL A 29 -9.09 -5.61 7.22
C VAL A 29 -8.76 -5.67 8.72
N GLY A 30 -9.74 -6.08 9.51
CA GLY A 30 -9.59 -6.27 10.96
C GLY A 30 -9.74 -5.00 11.80
N GLY A 31 -9.29 -5.06 13.06
CA GLY A 31 -9.44 -3.97 14.02
C GLY A 31 -8.64 -4.19 15.32
N GLY A 32 -8.39 -3.12 16.06
CA GLY A 32 -7.61 -3.19 17.30
C GLY A 32 -6.14 -3.50 17.06
N GLN A 33 -5.66 -4.64 17.56
CA GLN A 33 -4.25 -5.08 17.49
C GLN A 33 -3.92 -5.94 16.26
N THR A 34 -4.92 -6.38 15.49
CA THR A 34 -4.74 -7.30 14.36
C THR A 34 -5.26 -6.67 13.07
N ARG A 35 -4.73 -5.50 12.72
CA ARG A 35 -5.09 -4.81 11.48
C ARG A 35 -4.17 -5.25 10.34
N LEU A 36 -4.75 -5.54 9.18
CA LEU A 36 -4.04 -5.85 7.94
C LEU A 36 -4.37 -4.76 6.92
N CYS A 37 -3.34 -4.12 6.37
CA CYS A 37 -3.44 -3.23 5.23
C CYS A 37 -2.90 -3.98 4.01
N ARG A 38 -3.78 -4.32 3.06
CA ARG A 38 -3.42 -4.94 1.80
C ARG A 38 -3.41 -3.90 0.70
N VAL A 39 -2.33 -3.91 -0.08
CA VAL A 39 -2.14 -3.05 -1.23
C VAL A 39 -1.86 -3.93 -2.44
N THR A 40 -2.75 -3.89 -3.43
CA THR A 40 -2.60 -4.60 -4.70
C THR A 40 -2.06 -3.64 -5.75
N LEU A 41 -0.98 -4.03 -6.41
CA LEU A 41 -0.25 -3.22 -7.38
C LEU A 41 -0.17 -3.95 -8.71
N ASP A 42 -0.37 -3.22 -9.81
CA ASP A 42 -0.14 -3.72 -11.15
C ASP A 42 0.89 -2.85 -11.88
N ALA A 43 1.50 -3.36 -12.94
CA ALA A 43 2.37 -2.57 -13.78
C ALA A 43 2.40 -3.11 -15.21
N GLU A 44 2.59 -2.22 -16.19
CA GLU A 44 2.80 -2.64 -17.58
C GLU A 44 4.06 -3.52 -17.68
N GLY A 45 3.86 -4.77 -18.10
CA GLY A 45 4.93 -5.79 -18.17
C GLY A 45 5.05 -6.68 -16.93
N GLY A 46 4.23 -6.44 -15.91
CA GLY A 46 4.17 -7.21 -14.68
C GLY A 46 5.02 -6.63 -13.55
N LEU A 47 4.71 -7.06 -12.33
CA LEU A 47 5.41 -6.67 -11.12
C LEU A 47 6.18 -7.89 -10.58
N ASP A 48 7.52 -7.86 -10.70
CA ASP A 48 8.37 -8.93 -10.19
C ASP A 48 8.78 -8.71 -8.72
N SER A 49 9.37 -9.76 -8.13
CA SER A 49 9.81 -9.75 -6.72
C SER A 49 10.87 -8.68 -6.43
N ASP A 50 11.72 -8.35 -7.40
CA ASP A 50 12.78 -7.34 -7.24
C ASP A 50 12.16 -5.93 -7.17
N ARG A 51 11.16 -5.66 -8.00
CA ARG A 51 10.41 -4.40 -8.01
C ARG A 51 9.58 -4.26 -6.74
N LEU A 52 8.88 -5.31 -6.32
CA LEU A 52 8.17 -5.35 -5.03
C LEU A 52 9.12 -5.06 -3.86
N THR A 53 10.28 -5.71 -3.82
CA THR A 53 11.29 -5.50 -2.76
C THR A 53 11.83 -4.07 -2.75
N ARG A 54 11.96 -3.42 -3.91
CA ARG A 54 12.42 -2.04 -4.03
C ARG A 54 11.41 -1.03 -3.49
N ILE A 55 10.13 -1.21 -3.82
CA ILE A 55 9.08 -0.23 -3.48
C ILE A 55 8.50 -0.43 -2.08
N SER A 56 8.53 -1.65 -1.55
CA SER A 56 7.90 -1.98 -0.25
C SER A 56 8.39 -1.11 0.91
N PRO A 57 9.70 -0.82 1.08
CA PRO A 57 10.18 0.06 2.14
C PRO A 57 9.70 1.51 1.99
N ALA A 58 9.57 2.00 0.76
CA ALA A 58 9.08 3.35 0.49
C ALA A 58 7.59 3.48 0.84
N ILE A 59 6.78 2.51 0.40
CA ILE A 59 5.35 2.44 0.73
C ILE A 59 5.16 2.37 2.25
N SER A 60 5.86 1.46 2.94
CA SER A 60 5.80 1.35 4.40
C SER A 60 6.12 2.68 5.09
N LYS A 61 7.20 3.34 4.66
CA LYS A 61 7.62 4.61 5.24
C LYS A 61 6.57 5.71 5.03
N MET A 62 5.98 5.81 3.83
CA MET A 62 4.95 6.80 3.54
C MET A 62 3.70 6.60 4.40
N LEU A 63 3.30 5.34 4.62
CA LEU A 63 2.18 5.01 5.51
C LEU A 63 2.50 5.28 6.97
N ASP A 64 3.71 4.96 7.42
CA ASP A 64 4.14 5.24 8.80
C ASP A 64 4.22 6.76 9.09
N GLU A 65 4.68 7.57 8.12
CA GLU A 65 4.72 9.04 8.24
C GLU A 65 3.33 9.69 8.22
N SER A 66 2.33 9.01 7.67
CA SER A 66 0.96 9.52 7.56
C SER A 66 0.14 9.42 8.86
N ASP A 67 0.62 8.65 9.85
CA ASP A 67 -0.03 8.42 11.16
C ASP A 67 -1.53 8.01 11.04
N LEU A 68 -1.88 7.29 9.96
CA LEU A 68 -3.27 6.90 9.67
C LEU A 68 -3.80 5.80 10.62
N PHE A 69 -2.90 5.05 11.25
CA PHE A 69 -3.25 3.92 12.11
C PHE A 69 -2.92 4.23 13.57
N SER A 70 -3.94 4.29 14.42
CA SER A 70 -3.77 4.48 15.88
C SER A 70 -3.22 3.25 16.63
N SER A 71 -2.99 2.14 15.92
CA SER A 71 -2.50 0.86 16.44
C SER A 71 -1.57 0.21 15.42
N PRO A 72 -0.70 -0.72 15.84
CA PRO A 72 0.11 -1.51 14.91
C PRO A 72 -0.74 -2.21 13.86
N TYR A 73 -0.19 -2.31 12.65
CA TYR A 73 -0.80 -2.99 11.52
C TYR A 73 0.25 -3.84 10.79
N MET A 74 -0.21 -4.83 10.03
CA MET A 74 0.60 -5.58 9.09
C MET A 74 0.35 -5.00 7.69
N LEU A 75 1.43 -4.74 6.95
CA LEU A 75 1.37 -4.32 5.55
C LEU A 75 1.63 -5.53 4.64
N GLU A 76 0.72 -5.78 3.71
CA GLU A 76 0.84 -6.80 2.68
C GLU A 76 0.79 -6.11 1.31
N ILE A 77 1.78 -6.37 0.46
CA ILE A 77 1.88 -5.80 -0.89
C ILE A 77 1.97 -6.96 -1.87
N SER A 78 1.08 -6.99 -2.85
CA SER A 78 0.98 -8.08 -3.83
C SER A 78 0.64 -7.55 -5.23
N SER A 79 0.87 -8.39 -6.24
CA SER A 79 0.32 -8.22 -7.59
C SER A 79 -0.89 -9.14 -7.80
N PRO A 80 -1.84 -8.78 -8.69
CA PRO A 80 -2.95 -9.65 -9.06
C PRO A 80 -2.50 -10.94 -9.79
#